data_AF-A0A660Y354-F1
#
_entry.id   AF-A0A660Y354-F1
#
_cell.length_a   1.000
_cell.length_b   1.000
_cell.length_c   1.000
_cell.angle_alpha   90.00
_cell.angle_beta   90.00
_cell.angle_gamma   90.00
#
_symmetry.space_group_name_H-M   'P 1'
#
loop_
_entity.id
_entity.type
_entity.pdbx_description
1 polymer ?
#
loop_
_entity_poly.entity_id
_entity_poly.type
_entity_poly.pdbx_seq_one_letter_code
_entity_poly.pdbx_strand_id
1 'polypeptide(L)'
;MILTYGLYAFEKQILTKLAQPKEHRSILAFLRALRHREPLADEVLVTGLDRMLYQVFWLNGGEAEDKAKDALKVVEGIVKIFGSELYRHRADLARRASVVLFPLEYVEHSTYWKAGIRYRPTGEPLELFRLEWFFPRCEVTEIAGEPACYSMF
;
A
#
# COMPACT_ATOMS: atom_id res chain seq x y z
N MET A 1 2.26 8.09 19.61
CA MET A 1 2.30 8.98 18.43
C MET A 1 0.87 9.13 17.94
N ILE A 2 0.39 10.34 17.74
CA ILE A 2 -0.95 10.58 17.17
C ILE A 2 -0.74 10.75 15.68
N LEU A 3 -1.28 9.83 14.88
CA LEU A 3 -1.24 9.91 13.42
C LEU A 3 -2.35 10.86 12.94
N THR A 4 -2.04 11.65 11.92
CA THR A 4 -3.04 12.47 11.22
C THR A 4 -3.90 11.57 10.35
N TYR A 5 -5.18 11.89 10.16
CA TYR A 5 -6.00 11.12 9.22
C TYR A 5 -5.39 11.14 7.80
N GLY A 6 -5.55 10.02 7.08
CA GLY A 6 -4.97 9.83 5.76
C GLY A 6 -4.50 8.41 5.53
N LEU A 7 -3.71 8.24 4.48
CA LEU A 7 -3.13 6.98 4.06
C LEU A 7 -1.63 7.00 4.40
N TYR A 8 -1.12 5.90 4.97
CA TYR A 8 0.29 5.72 5.26
C TYR A 8 0.82 4.43 4.65
N ALA A 9 1.97 4.47 3.98
CA ALA A 9 2.66 3.28 3.49
C ALA A 9 4.10 3.26 4.01
N PHE A 10 4.51 2.12 4.55
CA PHE A 10 5.76 1.99 5.29
C PHE A 10 6.22 0.53 5.36
N GLU A 11 7.49 0.29 5.66
CA GLU A 11 8.00 -1.09 5.76
C GLU A 11 7.41 -1.82 6.99
N LYS A 12 6.96 -3.07 6.78
CA LYS A 12 6.28 -3.91 7.77
C LYS A 12 7.00 -4.03 9.11
N GLN A 13 8.33 -3.90 9.12
CA GLN A 13 9.14 -3.96 10.35
C GLN A 13 8.75 -2.88 11.37
N ILE A 14 8.24 -1.74 10.90
CA ILE A 14 7.78 -0.64 11.75
C ILE A 14 6.58 -1.05 12.61
N LEU A 15 5.78 -2.04 12.19
CA LEU A 15 4.66 -2.56 12.99
C LEU A 15 5.07 -3.05 14.38
N THR A 16 6.31 -3.53 14.53
CA THR A 16 6.84 -3.97 15.84
C THR A 16 6.99 -2.83 16.84
N LYS A 17 7.03 -1.57 16.35
CA LYS A 17 7.19 -0.34 17.13
C LYS A 17 5.85 0.39 17.36
N LEU A 18 4.75 -0.09 16.78
CA LEU A 18 3.45 0.54 16.85
C LEU A 18 2.49 -0.24 17.75
N ALA A 19 1.59 0.49 18.41
CA ALA A 19 0.39 -0.13 18.94
C ALA A 19 -0.42 -0.67 17.76
N GLN A 20 -0.79 -1.96 17.81
CA GLN A 20 -1.49 -2.60 16.70
C GLN A 20 -2.92 -2.05 16.61
N PRO A 21 -3.36 -1.57 15.42
CA PRO A 21 -4.75 -1.20 15.21
C PRO A 21 -5.67 -2.38 15.52
N LYS A 22 -6.89 -2.12 16.01
CA LYS A 22 -7.84 -3.21 16.30
C LYS A 22 -8.41 -3.83 15.03
N GLU A 23 -8.55 -3.04 13.97
CA GLU A 23 -9.14 -3.50 12.72
C GLU A 23 -8.06 -3.83 11.68
N HIS A 24 -8.05 -5.09 11.26
CA HIS A 24 -7.17 -5.61 10.24
C HIS A 24 -8.00 -6.05 9.04
N ARG A 25 -7.63 -5.60 7.84
CA ARG A 25 -8.28 -5.99 6.59
C ARG A 25 -7.23 -6.41 5.56
N SER A 26 -7.57 -7.35 4.68
CA SER A 26 -6.82 -7.50 3.43
C SER A 26 -7.17 -6.33 2.50
N ILE A 27 -6.32 -6.03 1.52
CA ILE A 27 -6.62 -5.00 0.52
C ILE A 27 -7.98 -5.20 -0.15
N LEU A 28 -8.34 -6.44 -0.51
CA LEU A 28 -9.62 -6.73 -1.15
C LEU A 28 -10.80 -6.51 -0.21
N ALA A 29 -10.68 -6.93 1.06
CA ALA A 29 -11.72 -6.72 2.07
C ALA A 29 -11.92 -5.23 2.36
N PHE A 30 -10.82 -4.46 2.42
CA PHE A 30 -10.85 -3.03 2.63
C PHE A 30 -11.53 -2.30 1.44
N LEU A 31 -11.11 -2.57 0.20
CA LEU A 31 -11.74 -1.98 -0.99
C LEU A 31 -13.23 -2.36 -1.11
N ARG A 32 -13.59 -3.60 -0.75
CA ARG A 32 -14.98 -4.04 -0.66
C ARG A 32 -15.76 -3.24 0.39
N ALA A 33 -15.20 -3.06 1.59
CA ALA A 33 -15.82 -2.27 2.65
C ALA A 33 -16.08 -0.82 2.19
N LEU A 34 -15.12 -0.20 1.51
CA LEU A 34 -15.32 1.14 0.92
C LEU A 34 -16.47 1.16 -0.10
N ARG A 35 -16.49 0.19 -1.02
CA ARG A 35 -17.52 0.09 -2.05
C ARG A 35 -18.92 -0.08 -1.47
N HIS A 36 -19.06 -0.89 -0.42
CA HIS A 36 -20.34 -1.13 0.25
C HIS A 36 -20.63 -0.14 1.39
N ARG A 37 -19.74 0.83 1.64
CA ARG A 37 -19.85 1.80 2.73
C ARG A 37 -20.01 1.13 4.10
N GLU A 38 -19.34 -0.01 4.27
CA GLU A 38 -19.28 -0.71 5.55
C GLU A 38 -18.60 0.19 6.59
N PRO A 39 -18.96 0.09 7.88
CA PRO A 39 -18.25 0.81 8.94
C PRO A 39 -16.79 0.35 9.01
N LEU A 40 -15.89 1.33 9.16
CA LEU A 40 -14.46 1.15 9.40
C LEU A 40 -14.11 1.82 10.73
N ALA A 41 -13.19 1.23 11.48
CA ALA A 41 -12.59 1.85 12.65
C ALA A 41 -11.79 3.12 12.30
N ASP A 42 -11.49 3.91 13.33
CA ASP A 42 -10.68 5.13 13.20
C ASP A 42 -9.28 4.83 12.67
N GLU A 43 -8.74 3.64 12.97
CA GLU A 43 -7.45 3.16 12.47
C GLU A 43 -7.59 1.75 11.89
N VAL A 44 -7.18 1.58 10.64
CA VAL A 44 -7.30 0.31 9.89
C VAL A 44 -5.95 -0.11 9.34
N LEU A 45 -5.52 -1.33 9.68
CA LEU A 45 -4.35 -1.96 9.10
C LEU A 45 -4.73 -2.76 7.84
N VAL A 46 -4.25 -2.33 6.68
CA VAL A 46 -4.53 -2.96 5.38
C VAL A 46 -3.32 -3.76 4.92
N THR A 47 -3.47 -5.09 4.89
CA THR A 47 -2.36 -6.03 4.67
C THR A 47 -2.45 -6.75 3.32
N GLY A 48 -1.28 -7.22 2.86
CA GLY A 48 -1.17 -8.17 1.74
C GLY A 48 -1.23 -7.56 0.34
N LEU A 49 -1.15 -6.23 0.21
CA LEU A 49 -1.11 -5.55 -1.09
C LEU A 49 0.10 -6.01 -1.93
N ASP A 50 1.29 -5.88 -1.38
CA ASP A 50 2.57 -6.30 -1.97
C ASP A 50 2.59 -7.77 -2.42
N ARG A 51 2.13 -8.69 -1.57
CA ARG A 51 2.07 -10.13 -1.86
C ARG A 51 1.07 -10.44 -2.96
N MET A 52 -0.09 -9.78 -2.94
CA MET A 52 -1.10 -9.95 -3.99
C MET A 52 -0.58 -9.45 -5.34
N LEU A 53 0.09 -8.30 -5.37
CA LEU A 53 0.69 -7.77 -6.60
C LEU A 53 1.85 -8.64 -7.08
N TYR A 54 2.65 -9.20 -6.18
CA TYR A 54 3.68 -10.17 -6.56
C TYR A 54 3.08 -11.42 -7.21
N GLN A 55 1.98 -11.95 -6.67
CA GLN A 55 1.28 -13.08 -7.29
C GLN A 55 0.79 -12.76 -8.69
N VAL A 56 0.25 -11.55 -8.90
CA VAL A 56 -0.14 -11.09 -10.25
C VAL A 56 1.09 -11.03 -11.16
N PHE A 57 2.17 -10.40 -10.72
CA PHE A 57 3.42 -10.33 -11.47
C PHE A 57 3.91 -11.72 -11.88
N TRP A 58 3.96 -12.66 -10.93
CA TRP A 58 4.42 -14.02 -11.14
C TRP A 58 3.51 -14.80 -12.12
N LEU A 59 2.19 -14.74 -11.95
CA LEU A 59 1.21 -15.41 -12.82
C LEU A 59 1.25 -14.89 -14.27
N ASN A 60 1.76 -13.68 -14.49
CA ASN A 60 1.96 -13.10 -15.82
C ASN A 60 3.39 -13.32 -16.36
N GLY A 61 4.16 -14.24 -15.76
CA GLY A 61 5.49 -14.62 -16.23
C GLY A 61 6.59 -13.67 -15.79
N GLY A 62 6.40 -12.90 -14.72
CA GLY A 62 7.34 -11.87 -14.28
C GLY A 62 8.76 -12.34 -13.97
N GLU A 63 8.96 -13.63 -13.68
CA GLU A 63 10.30 -14.21 -13.46
C GLU A 63 11.08 -14.45 -14.77
N ALA A 64 10.43 -14.39 -15.93
CA ALA A 64 11.09 -14.47 -17.23
C ALA A 64 11.47 -13.07 -17.73
N GLU A 65 12.74 -12.89 -18.11
CA GLU A 65 13.32 -11.59 -18.49
C GLU A 65 12.55 -10.91 -19.64
N ASP A 66 12.06 -11.69 -20.61
CA ASP A 66 11.30 -11.22 -21.77
C ASP A 66 9.86 -10.80 -21.42
N LYS A 67 9.31 -11.24 -20.28
CA LYS A 67 7.93 -11.00 -19.85
C LYS A 67 7.79 -10.08 -18.63
N ALA A 68 8.87 -9.84 -17.88
CA ALA A 68 8.87 -9.01 -16.68
C ALA A 68 8.25 -7.63 -16.91
N LYS A 69 8.56 -6.99 -18.05
CA LYS A 69 8.01 -5.68 -18.41
C LYS A 69 6.50 -5.70 -18.61
N ASP A 70 5.97 -6.74 -19.25
CA ASP A 70 4.53 -6.85 -19.48
C ASP A 70 3.78 -7.27 -18.21
N ALA A 71 4.38 -8.12 -17.38
CA ALA A 71 3.85 -8.43 -16.05
C ALA A 71 3.76 -7.17 -15.15
N LEU A 72 4.77 -6.28 -15.18
CA LEU A 72 4.74 -5.01 -14.45
C LEU A 72 3.63 -4.07 -14.95
N LYS A 73 3.33 -4.04 -16.26
CA LYS A 73 2.20 -3.26 -16.78
C LYS A 73 0.86 -3.76 -16.26
N VAL A 74 0.70 -5.08 -16.10
CA VAL A 74 -0.51 -5.66 -15.49
C VAL A 74 -0.63 -5.22 -14.03
N VAL A 75 0.45 -5.29 -13.27
CA VAL A 75 0.51 -4.80 -11.89
C VAL A 75 0.14 -3.32 -11.80
N GLU A 76 0.74 -2.47 -12.65
CA GLU A 76 0.44 -1.04 -12.73
C GLU A 76 -1.06 -0.79 -12.98
N GLY A 77 -1.67 -1.54 -13.91
CA GLY A 77 -3.10 -1.46 -14.19
C GLY A 77 -3.97 -1.76 -12.95
N ILE A 78 -3.64 -2.82 -12.21
CA ILE A 78 -4.37 -3.17 -10.98
C ILE A 78 -4.19 -2.10 -9.90
N VAL A 79 -2.97 -1.62 -9.69
CA VAL A 79 -2.66 -0.59 -8.70
C VAL A 79 -3.44 0.70 -8.99
N LYS A 80 -3.48 1.13 -10.27
CA LYS A 80 -4.25 2.29 -10.70
C LYS A 80 -5.76 2.11 -10.50
N ILE A 81 -6.29 0.90 -10.72
CA ILE A 81 -7.70 0.59 -10.43
C ILE A 81 -7.96 0.75 -8.93
N PHE A 82 -7.10 0.19 -8.08
CA PHE A 82 -7.26 0.30 -6.64
C PHE A 82 -7.13 1.75 -6.16
N GLY A 83 -6.19 2.51 -6.72
CA GLY A 83 -6.00 3.94 -6.42
C GLY A 83 -7.22 4.75 -6.85
N SER A 84 -7.84 4.40 -7.98
CA SER A 84 -9.09 5.04 -8.43
C SER A 84 -10.27 4.75 -7.50
N GLU A 85 -10.39 3.52 -6.98
CA GLU A 85 -11.40 3.18 -5.98
C GLU A 85 -11.17 3.97 -4.68
N LEU A 86 -9.93 3.99 -4.15
CA LEU A 86 -9.56 4.82 -3.00
C LEU A 86 -9.93 6.29 -3.21
N TYR A 87 -9.53 6.86 -4.34
CA TYR A 87 -9.81 8.24 -4.69
C TYR A 87 -11.32 8.53 -4.74
N ARG A 88 -12.13 7.60 -5.25
CA ARG A 88 -13.59 7.75 -5.28
C ARG A 88 -14.19 7.84 -3.87
N HIS A 89 -13.60 7.13 -2.91
CA HIS A 89 -14.08 7.06 -1.52
C HIS A 89 -13.36 8.02 -0.56
N ARG A 90 -12.40 8.81 -1.04
CA ARG A 90 -11.56 9.71 -0.23
C ARG A 90 -12.35 10.68 0.66
N ALA A 91 -13.46 11.22 0.16
CA ALA A 91 -14.26 12.18 0.92
C ALA A 91 -14.98 11.53 2.12
N ASP A 92 -15.37 10.25 2.01
CA ASP A 92 -15.96 9.52 3.13
C ASP A 92 -14.91 9.19 4.19
N LEU A 93 -13.73 8.74 3.75
CA LEU A 93 -12.57 8.49 4.60
C LEU A 93 -12.11 9.77 5.35
N ALA A 94 -12.09 10.91 4.66
CA ALA A 94 -11.76 12.20 5.25
C ALA A 94 -12.78 12.64 6.31
N ARG A 95 -14.08 12.48 6.05
CA ARG A 95 -15.14 12.85 7.02
C ARG A 95 -15.08 12.02 8.30
N ARG A 96 -14.65 10.76 8.18
CA ARG A 96 -14.47 9.85 9.32
C ARG A 96 -13.15 10.07 10.06
N ALA A 97 -12.28 10.94 9.54
CA ALA A 97 -10.93 11.16 10.05
C ALA A 97 -10.13 9.84 10.19
N SER A 98 -10.30 8.91 9.25
CA SER A 98 -9.67 7.59 9.32
C SER A 98 -8.16 7.64 9.07
N VAL A 99 -7.42 6.81 9.79
CA VAL A 99 -6.01 6.49 9.54
C VAL A 99 -5.94 5.12 8.89
N VAL A 100 -5.39 5.04 7.68
CA VAL A 100 -5.26 3.77 6.95
C VAL A 100 -3.78 3.44 6.77
N LEU A 101 -3.37 2.32 7.34
CA LEU A 101 -1.97 1.88 7.37
C LEU A 101 -1.74 0.74 6.37
N PHE A 102 -0.78 0.91 5.48
CA PHE A 102 -0.33 -0.08 4.50
C PHE A 102 1.09 -0.53 4.83
N PRO A 103 1.26 -1.54 5.70
CA PRO A 103 2.55 -2.19 5.89
C PRO A 103 2.91 -2.99 4.64
N LEU A 104 4.08 -2.70 4.07
CA LEU A 104 4.60 -3.36 2.87
C LEU A 104 5.96 -3.99 3.16
N GLU A 105 6.33 -5.02 2.41
CA GLU A 105 7.58 -5.74 2.62
C GLU A 105 8.82 -4.96 2.20
N TYR A 106 8.71 -4.14 1.16
CA TYR A 106 9.74 -3.22 0.70
C TYR A 106 9.12 -1.86 0.37
N VAL A 107 9.69 -0.80 0.94
CA VAL A 107 9.36 0.60 0.65
C VAL A 107 10.67 1.39 0.65
N GLU A 108 10.89 2.20 -0.39
CA GLU A 108 12.08 3.06 -0.50
C GLU A 108 11.69 4.41 -1.10
N HIS A 109 12.17 5.49 -0.49
CA HIS A 109 12.05 6.83 -1.04
C HIS A 109 13.34 7.22 -1.77
N SER A 110 13.20 7.52 -3.06
CA SER A 110 14.30 8.03 -3.91
C SER A 110 13.83 9.28 -4.68
N THR A 111 13.80 9.25 -6.01
CA THR A 111 13.10 10.26 -6.82
C THR A 111 11.58 10.15 -6.69
N TYR A 112 11.09 8.96 -6.37
CA TYR A 112 9.70 8.62 -6.09
C TYR A 112 9.66 7.51 -5.04
N TRP A 113 8.47 7.20 -4.53
CA TRP A 113 8.27 6.10 -3.60
C TRP A 113 8.10 4.77 -4.31
N LYS A 114 9.09 3.90 -4.14
CA LYS A 114 9.07 2.52 -4.63
C LYS A 114 8.42 1.61 -3.61
N ALA A 115 7.62 0.66 -4.08
CA ALA A 115 7.03 -0.37 -3.25
C ALA A 115 7.05 -1.74 -3.94
N GLY A 116 7.16 -2.79 -3.14
CA GLY A 116 7.14 -4.16 -3.64
C GLY A 116 7.46 -5.18 -2.57
N ILE A 117 8.22 -6.20 -2.96
CA ILE A 117 8.61 -7.31 -2.07
C ILE A 117 10.13 -7.46 -2.01
N ARG A 118 10.63 -8.28 -1.09
CA ARG A 118 12.01 -8.75 -1.12
C ARG A 118 12.01 -10.17 -1.66
N TYR A 119 12.70 -10.39 -2.78
CA TYR A 119 12.73 -11.70 -3.43
C TYR A 119 13.40 -12.72 -2.51
N ARG A 120 12.66 -13.74 -2.05
CA ARG A 120 13.12 -14.61 -0.95
C ARG A 120 14.48 -15.29 -1.18
N PRO A 121 14.82 -15.77 -2.39
CA PRO A 121 16.11 -16.41 -2.62
C PRO A 121 17.33 -15.50 -2.45
N THR A 122 17.20 -14.21 -2.78
CA THR A 122 18.34 -13.27 -2.79
C THR A 122 18.25 -12.19 -1.72
N GLY A 123 17.05 -11.94 -1.17
CA GLY A 123 16.77 -10.80 -0.29
C GLY A 123 16.69 -9.46 -1.01
N GLU A 124 16.98 -9.43 -2.32
CA GLU A 124 17.00 -8.22 -3.13
C GLU A 124 15.58 -7.64 -3.28
N PRO A 125 15.45 -6.31 -3.23
CA PRO A 125 14.17 -5.65 -3.44
C PRO A 125 13.72 -5.83 -4.90
N LEU A 126 12.45 -6.20 -5.06
CA LEU A 126 11.75 -6.18 -6.34
C LEU A 126 10.72 -5.05 -6.28
N GLU A 127 10.99 -3.96 -6.99
CA GLU A 127 10.01 -2.90 -7.22
C GLU A 127 8.85 -3.45 -8.05
N LEU A 128 7.64 -3.40 -7.51
CA LEU A 128 6.42 -3.84 -8.20
C LEU A 128 5.58 -2.65 -8.65
N PHE A 129 5.57 -1.57 -7.86
CA PHE A 129 4.77 -0.39 -8.17
C PHE A 129 5.30 0.86 -7.48
N ARG A 130 4.85 2.02 -7.99
CA ARG A 130 5.06 3.32 -7.35
C ARG A 130 3.89 3.61 -6.42
N LEU A 131 4.17 4.10 -5.22
CA LEU A 131 3.09 4.45 -4.29
C LEU A 131 2.21 5.56 -4.86
N GLU A 132 2.75 6.46 -5.69
CA GLU A 132 2.01 7.55 -6.32
C GLU A 132 0.89 7.08 -7.27
N TRP A 133 0.94 5.83 -7.74
CA TRP A 133 -0.16 5.24 -8.53
C TRP A 133 -1.35 4.83 -7.67
N PHE A 134 -1.14 4.73 -6.36
CA PHE A 134 -2.15 4.31 -5.38
C PHE A 134 -2.53 5.46 -4.43
N PHE A 135 -1.59 6.36 -4.14
CA PHE A 135 -1.69 7.53 -3.28
C PHE A 135 -1.48 8.80 -4.12
N PRO A 136 -2.44 9.73 -4.24
CA PRO A 136 -2.31 10.89 -5.13
C PRO A 136 -1.20 11.88 -4.73
N ARG A 137 -0.79 11.90 -3.45
CA ARG A 137 0.33 12.71 -2.93
C ARG A 137 1.11 11.91 -1.90
N CYS A 138 2.26 11.35 -2.27
CA CYS A 138 3.13 10.68 -1.31
C CYS A 138 4.17 11.64 -0.73
N GLU A 139 3.80 12.33 0.33
CA GLU A 139 4.72 13.16 1.11
C GLU A 139 5.58 12.28 2.03
N VAL A 140 6.80 12.73 2.31
CA VAL A 140 7.67 12.06 3.29
C VAL A 140 7.22 12.45 4.70
N THR A 141 6.98 11.44 5.54
CA THR A 141 6.76 11.59 6.96
C THR A 141 7.53 10.53 7.73
N GLU A 142 7.37 10.51 9.05
CA GLU A 142 7.96 9.50 9.92
C GLU A 142 6.91 8.77 10.75
N ILE A 143 7.08 7.46 10.89
CA ILE A 143 6.30 6.60 11.77
C ILE A 143 7.29 5.86 12.67
N ALA A 144 7.22 6.10 13.98
CA ALA A 144 8.15 5.52 14.96
C ALA A 144 9.64 5.74 14.61
N GLY A 145 9.96 6.94 14.09
CA GLY A 145 11.31 7.36 13.72
C GLY A 145 11.82 6.76 12.40
N GLU A 146 10.95 6.14 11.60
CA GLU A 146 11.28 5.52 10.33
C GLU A 146 10.50 6.20 9.18
N PRO A 147 11.09 6.35 7.98
CA PRO A 147 10.42 6.98 6.85
C PRO A 147 9.12 6.26 6.44
N ALA A 148 8.09 7.04 6.12
CA ALA A 148 6.83 6.56 5.57
C ALA A 148 6.32 7.49 4.47
N CYS A 149 5.64 6.95 3.45
CA CYS A 149 4.81 7.76 2.57
C CYS A 149 3.51 8.10 3.31
N TYR A 150 3.14 9.38 3.27
CA TYR A 150 1.86 9.88 3.74
C TYR A 150 1.11 10.56 2.59
N SER A 151 -0.18 10.27 2.48
CA SER A 151 -1.11 11.02 1.63
C SER A 151 -2.34 11.40 2.44
N MET A 152 -2.67 12.68 2.44
CA MET A 152 -4.02 13.10 2.80
C MET A 152 -5.02 12.59 1.76
N PHE A 153 -6.26 12.32 2.19
CA PHE A 153 -7.34 11.87 1.32
C PHE A 153 -7.73 12.93 0.27
#